data_AF-A0AAW1VAF5-F1
#
_entry.id   AF-A0AAW1VAF5-F1
#
_cell.length_a   1.000
_cell.length_b   1.000
_cell.length_c   1.000
_cell.angle_alpha   90.00
_cell.angle_beta   90.00
_cell.angle_gamma   90.00
#
_symmetry.space_group_name_H-M   'P 1'
#
loop_
_entity.id
_entity.type
_entity.pdbx_description
1 polymer ?
#
loop_
_entity_poly.entity_id
_entity_poly.type
_entity_poly.pdbx_seq_one_letter_code
_entity_poly.pdbx_strand_id
1 'polypeptide(L)'
;MTSKVSRDTLYDCVQAVLVKSSEMKRNFLGTVETQIALKTFDPQNEKPFSGNMPLKHIPRPKMQVCILGDQQHVIDVFSLCDEAKADNECTIHGC
;
A
#
# COMPACT_ATOMS: atom_id res chain seq x y z
N MET A 1 9.79 17.87 11.96
CA MET A 1 9.54 17.65 10.52
C MET A 1 8.11 18.05 10.22
N THR A 2 7.91 19.17 9.55
CA THR A 2 6.58 19.64 9.13
C THR A 2 6.29 19.02 7.77
N SER A 3 5.21 18.26 7.63
CA SER A 3 4.81 17.69 6.34
C SER A 3 4.61 18.82 5.33
N LYS A 4 5.17 18.68 4.12
CA LYS A 4 4.98 19.66 3.02
C LYS A 4 3.51 19.77 2.57
N VAL A 5 2.66 18.85 3.01
CA VAL A 5 1.21 18.83 2.78
C VAL A 5 0.53 19.22 4.08
N SER A 6 -0.42 20.16 4.01
CA SER A 6 -1.24 20.56 5.15
C SER A 6 -2.21 19.44 5.52
N ARG A 7 -2.49 19.27 6.81
CA ARG A 7 -3.42 18.22 7.27
C ARG A 7 -4.84 18.46 6.76
N ASP A 8 -5.25 19.71 6.66
CA ASP A 8 -6.60 20.09 6.23
C ASP A 8 -6.85 19.65 4.77
N THR A 9 -5.88 19.89 3.88
CA THR A 9 -6.00 19.46 2.48
C THR A 9 -6.08 17.95 2.34
N LEU A 10 -5.41 17.19 3.23
CA LEU A 10 -5.51 15.73 3.24
C LEU A 10 -6.92 15.26 3.63
N TYR A 11 -7.47 15.80 4.72
CA TYR A 11 -8.80 15.41 5.20
C TYR A 11 -9.89 15.76 4.19
N ASP A 12 -9.82 16.94 3.57
CA ASP A 12 -10.78 17.37 2.55
C ASP A 12 -10.77 16.46 1.32
N CYS A 13 -9.58 16.07 0.83
CA CYS A 13 -9.44 15.15 -0.30
C CYS A 13 -10.03 13.76 0.02
N VAL A 14 -9.74 13.23 1.21
CA VAL A 14 -10.27 11.92 1.63
C VAL A 14 -11.79 11.95 1.75
N GLN A 15 -12.35 13.01 2.35
CA GLN A 15 -13.79 13.21 2.47
C GLN A 15 -14.46 13.25 1.08
N ALA A 16 -13.89 13.98 0.13
CA ALA A 16 -14.43 14.09 -1.23
C ALA A 16 -14.48 12.74 -1.97
N VAL A 17 -13.47 11.88 -1.77
CA VAL A 17 -13.45 10.53 -2.34
C VAL A 17 -14.53 9.65 -1.70
N LEU A 18 -14.68 9.71 -0.38
CA LEU A 18 -15.68 8.94 0.36
C LEU A 18 -17.12 9.33 -0.04
N VAL A 19 -17.40 10.63 -0.16
CA VAL A 19 -18.70 11.13 -0.59
C VAL A 19 -19.05 10.61 -1.99
N LYS A 20 -18.14 10.75 -2.96
CA LYS A 20 -18.35 10.22 -4.33
C LYS A 20 -18.56 8.72 -4.37
N SER A 21 -17.85 7.97 -3.51
CA SER A 21 -18.02 6.52 -3.42
C SER A 21 -19.38 6.13 -2.83
N SER A 22 -19.95 6.95 -1.95
CA SER A 22 -21.25 6.70 -1.32
C SER A 22 -22.42 7.07 -2.24
N GLU A 23 -22.29 8.14 -3.02
CA GLU A 23 -23.31 8.60 -3.98
C GLU A 23 -23.40 7.67 -5.20
N MET A 24 -22.25 7.23 -5.73
CA MET A 24 -22.19 6.27 -6.85
C MET A 24 -21.85 4.87 -6.34
N LYS A 25 -22.82 4.24 -5.68
CA LYS A 25 -22.68 2.89 -5.12
C LYS A 25 -22.56 1.87 -6.26
N ARG A 26 -21.33 1.42 -6.53
CA ARG A 26 -21.04 0.36 -7.52
C ARG A 26 -21.15 -1.01 -6.84
N ASN A 27 -21.67 -2.02 -7.54
CA ASN A 27 -21.85 -3.38 -7.01
C ASN A 27 -20.53 -4.18 -6.86
N PHE A 28 -19.38 -3.51 -6.88
CA PHE A 28 -18.07 -4.14 -6.80
C PHE A 28 -17.12 -3.33 -5.92
N LEU A 29 -16.10 -3.99 -5.38
CA LEU A 29 -15.02 -3.35 -4.61
C LEU A 29 -14.14 -2.51 -5.55
N GLY A 30 -14.23 -1.19 -5.42
CA GLY A 30 -13.43 -0.25 -6.21
C GLY A 30 -11.96 -0.24 -5.77
N THR A 31 -11.06 -0.13 -6.73
CA THR A 31 -9.64 0.13 -6.47
C THR A 31 -9.41 1.65 -6.49
N VAL A 32 -8.71 2.17 -5.47
CA VAL A 32 -8.26 3.57 -5.44
C VAL A 32 -6.77 3.58 -5.71
N GLU A 33 -6.33 4.28 -6.75
CA GLU A 33 -4.92 4.50 -7.03
C GLU A 33 -4.44 5.77 -6.33
N THR A 34 -3.35 5.66 -5.58
CA THR A 34 -2.69 6.81 -4.95
C THR A 34 -1.45 7.15 -5.75
N GLN A 35 -1.43 8.34 -6.36
CA GLN A 35 -0.26 8.85 -7.06
C GLN A 35 0.51 9.82 -6.16
N ILE A 36 1.82 9.60 -6.05
CA ILE A 36 2.71 10.47 -5.27
C ILE A 36 3.56 11.25 -6.27
N ALA A 37 3.31 12.55 -6.39
CA ALA A 37 4.12 13.43 -7.23
C ALA A 37 5.16 14.16 -6.36
N LEU A 38 6.44 13.88 -6.62
CA LEU A 38 7.55 14.57 -5.97
C LEU A 38 7.86 15.86 -6.74
N LYS A 39 7.45 17.00 -6.19
CA LYS A 39 7.89 18.31 -6.71
C LYS A 39 9.35 18.50 -6.27
N THR A 40 10.22 18.83 -7.22
CA THR A 40 11.67 19.10 -7.07
C THR A 40 12.61 17.89 -6.95
N PHE A 41 12.19 16.69 -7.35
CA PHE A 41 13.10 15.54 -7.41
C PHE A 41 13.92 15.57 -8.72
N ASP A 42 15.25 15.51 -8.60
CA ASP A 42 16.15 15.34 -9.75
C ASP A 42 16.64 13.87 -9.79
N PRO A 43 16.17 13.07 -10.76
CA PRO A 43 16.49 11.64 -10.83
C PRO A 43 17.97 11.33 -11.13
N GLN A 44 18.77 12.32 -11.55
CA GLN A 44 20.20 12.12 -11.80
C GLN A 44 21.05 12.35 -10.54
N ASN A 45 20.61 13.27 -9.68
CA ASN A 45 21.38 13.73 -8.52
C ASN A 45 20.90 13.12 -7.20
N GLU A 46 19.63 12.71 -7.12
CA GLU A 46 19.07 12.14 -5.90
C GLU A 46 18.95 10.61 -5.98
N LYS A 47 19.29 9.95 -4.86
CA LYS A 47 19.13 8.50 -4.69
C LYS A 47 17.64 8.14 -4.80
N PRO A 48 17.27 7.03 -5.47
CA PRO A 48 15.88 6.61 -5.55
C PRO A 48 15.28 6.43 -4.15
N PHE A 49 14.11 7.05 -3.93
CA PHE A 49 13.32 6.85 -2.73
C PHE A 49 12.72 5.45 -2.75
N SER A 50 13.20 4.58 -1.84
CA SER A 50 12.53 3.34 -1.50
C SER A 50 12.07 3.46 -0.05
N GLY A 51 10.75 3.36 0.16
CA GLY A 51 10.14 3.45 1.47
C GLY A 51 8.92 2.56 1.54
N ASN A 52 8.87 1.71 2.56
CA ASN A 52 7.75 0.85 2.85
C ASN A 52 6.85 1.56 3.86
N MET A 53 5.57 1.75 3.52
CA MET A 53 4.57 2.25 4.47
C MET A 53 3.58 1.11 4.75
N PRO A 54 3.56 0.53 5.96
CA PRO A 54 2.56 -0.46 6.30
C PRO A 54 1.18 0.19 6.35
N LEU A 55 0.25 -0.34 5.55
CA LEU A 55 -1.14 0.08 5.58
C LEU A 55 -1.85 -0.64 6.73
N LYS A 56 -2.63 0.09 7.52
CA LYS A 56 -3.38 -0.47 8.67
C LYS A 56 -4.52 -1.39 8.27
N HIS A 57 -4.99 -1.31 7.03
CA HIS A 57 -6.13 -2.09 6.55
C HIS A 57 -5.73 -2.87 5.31
N ILE A 58 -5.95 -4.19 5.33
CA ILE A 58 -5.70 -5.06 4.18
C ILE A 58 -6.79 -4.81 3.13
N PRO A 59 -6.47 -4.22 1.97
CA PRO A 59 -7.48 -3.82 0.99
C PRO A 59 -8.11 -5.00 0.26
N ARG A 60 -7.44 -6.16 0.21
CA ARG A 60 -7.93 -7.40 -0.42
C ARG A 60 -7.54 -8.63 0.42
N PRO A 61 -8.42 -9.10 1.33
CA PRO A 61 -8.11 -10.22 2.24
C PRO A 61 -7.75 -11.54 1.53
N LYS A 62 -8.26 -11.77 0.32
CA LYS A 62 -8.03 -13.02 -0.45
C LYS A 62 -6.99 -12.86 -1.56
N MET A 63 -6.09 -11.89 -1.46
CA MET A 63 -5.05 -11.72 -2.46
C MET A 63 -3.93 -12.74 -2.22
N GLN A 64 -3.85 -13.77 -3.07
CA GLN A 64 -2.75 -14.73 -3.04
C GLN A 64 -1.56 -14.19 -3.82
N VAL A 65 -0.40 -14.16 -3.19
CA VAL A 65 0.87 -13.77 -3.81
C VAL A 65 1.80 -14.99 -3.79
N CYS A 66 2.14 -15.50 -4.97
CA CYS A 66 3.13 -16.56 -5.10
C CYS A 66 4.52 -15.95 -5.23
N ILE A 67 5.46 -16.45 -4.45
CA ILE A 67 6.85 -16.00 -4.43
C ILE A 67 7.71 -17.17 -4.87
N LEU A 68 8.44 -16.97 -5.96
CA LEU A 68 9.38 -17.96 -6.49
C LEU A 68 10.78 -17.45 -6.18
N GLY A 69 11.53 -18.19 -5.37
CA GLY A 69 12.89 -17.81 -5.01
C GLY A 69 13.64 -18.91 -4.26
N ASP A 70 14.96 -18.77 -4.21
CA ASP A 70 15.86 -19.59 -3.39
C ASP A 70 15.53 -19.45 -1.89
N GLN A 71 16.03 -20.37 -1.06
CA GLN A 71 15.83 -20.47 0.38
C GLN A 71 15.98 -19.14 1.12
N GLN A 72 16.91 -18.26 0.72
CA GLN A 72 17.07 -16.93 1.31
C GLN A 72 15.86 -16.01 1.04
N HIS A 73 15.29 -16.05 -0.16
CA HIS A 73 14.10 -15.25 -0.52
C HIS A 73 12.86 -15.70 0.27
N VAL A 74 12.75 -17.01 0.54
CA VAL A 74 11.64 -17.55 1.35
C VAL A 74 11.72 -17.03 2.79
N ILE A 75 12.92 -16.98 3.38
CA ILE A 75 13.13 -16.50 4.75
C ILE A 75 12.84 -15.00 4.87
N ASP A 76 13.35 -14.19 3.95
CA ASP A 76 13.17 -12.74 3.97
C ASP A 76 11.69 -12.37 3.83
N VAL A 77 10.97 -13.02 2.90
CA VAL A 77 9.54 -12.69 2.71
C VAL A 77 8.66 -13.30 3.79
N PHE A 78 9.04 -14.44 4.38
CA PHE A 78 8.32 -14.97 5.54
C PHE A 78 8.30 -13.96 6.69
N SER A 79 9.41 -13.26 6.94
CA SER A 79 9.49 -12.23 7.98
C SER A 79 8.56 -11.03 7.71
N LEU A 80 8.48 -10.58 6.45
CA LEU A 80 7.59 -9.51 6.02
C LEU A 80 6.11 -9.91 6.09
N CYS A 81 5.80 -11.18 5.84
CA CYS A 81 4.45 -11.71 5.96
C CYS A 81 4.03 -11.94 7.42
N ASP A 82 4.95 -12.20 8.35
CA ASP A 82 4.62 -12.39 9.77
C ASP A 82 4.10 -11.09 10.40
N GLU A 83 4.67 -9.94 10.03
CA GLU A 83 4.15 -8.61 10.39
C GLU A 83 2.74 -8.36 9.82
N ALA A 84 2.40 -8.98 8.69
CA ALA A 84 1.09 -8.86 8.04
C ALA A 84 0.07 -9.93 8.50
N LYS A 85 0.50 -10.98 9.20
CA LYS A 85 -0.34 -12.13 9.60
C LYS A 85 -1.18 -11.90 10.86
N ALA A 86 -1.12 -10.72 11.48
CA ALA A 86 -2.05 -10.38 12.55
C ALA A 86 -3.53 -10.37 12.06
N ASP A 87 -3.76 -10.25 10.75
CA ASP A 87 -5.06 -10.36 10.11
C ASP A 87 -5.02 -11.47 9.03
N ASN A 88 -5.48 -12.66 9.41
CA ASN A 88 -5.49 -13.94 8.68
C ASN A 88 -5.51 -13.89 7.13
N GLU A 89 -4.68 -14.79 6.54
CA GLU A 89 -4.67 -15.32 5.16
C GLU A 89 -3.64 -14.78 4.14
N CYS A 90 -2.36 -14.68 4.52
CA CYS A 90 -1.25 -14.87 3.56
C CYS A 90 -0.78 -16.33 3.61
N THR A 91 -1.34 -17.19 2.75
CA THR A 91 -0.90 -18.59 2.62
C THR A 91 0.26 -18.66 1.63
N ILE A 92 1.49 -18.82 2.13
CA ILE A 92 2.65 -19.08 1.28
C ILE A 92 2.63 -20.56 0.92
N HIS A 93 2.31 -20.87 -0.33
CA HIS A 93 2.51 -22.22 -0.87
C HIS A 93 3.98 -22.37 -1.27
N GLY A 94 4.77 -22.99 -0.39
CA GLY A 94 6.07 -23.55 -0.74
C GLY A 94 5.85 -24.87 -1.49
N CYS A 95 6.60 -25.06 -2.58
CA CYS A 95 6.81 -26.38 -3.17
C CYS A 95 7.86 -27.11 -2.32
#